data_AF-A0A953QF16-F1
#
_entry.id   AF-A0A953QF16-F1
#
_cell.length_a   1.000
_cell.length_b   1.000
_cell.length_c   1.000
_cell.angle_alpha   90.00
_cell.angle_beta   90.00
_cell.angle_gamma   90.00
#
_symmetry.space_group_name_H-M   'P 1'
#
loop_
_entity.id
_entity.type
_entity.pdbx_description
1 polymer ?
#
loop_
_entity_poly.entity_id
_entity_poly.type
_entity_poly.pdbx_seq_one_letter_code
_entity_poly.pdbx_strand_id
1 'polypeptide(L)'
;PDLILIVDEISGLPGEHLVEQFWHLGSIEDRNRIVTEEEAKVVQAWRSEAFGARNAAVALSISKKCILPTTFGTAIHLGRERPCLSIQHEEGCVEFLVSLNQNIQKFRCEFPMTGSSRA
;
A
#
# COMPACT_ATOMS: atom_id res chain seq x y z
N PRO A 1 9.55 9.15 13.84
CA PRO A 1 9.31 7.90 13.10
C PRO A 1 9.74 8.07 11.64
N ASP A 2 10.63 7.21 11.15
CA ASP A 2 11.01 7.18 9.73
C ASP A 2 9.99 6.33 8.98
N LEU A 3 8.80 6.90 8.78
CA LEU A 3 7.65 6.26 8.14
C LEU A 3 7.15 7.11 6.98
N ILE A 4 6.81 6.44 5.88
CA ILE A 4 6.03 7.01 4.78
C ILE A 4 4.68 6.31 4.78
N LEU A 5 3.60 7.09 4.89
CA LEU A 5 2.23 6.60 4.79
C LEU A 5 1.69 7.01 3.41
N ILE A 6 1.11 6.05 2.71
CA ILE A 6 0.72 6.19 1.31
C ILE A 6 -0.74 5.77 1.21
N VAL A 7 -1.56 6.62 0.60
CA VAL A 7 -2.91 6.25 0.19
C VAL A 7 -3.04 6.54 -1.29
N ASP A 8 -3.31 5.49 -2.05
CA ASP A 8 -3.68 5.61 -3.46
C ASP A 8 -5.19 5.71 -3.57
N GLU A 9 -5.70 6.71 -4.30
CA GLU A 9 -7.10 6.80 -4.70
C GLU A 9 -7.23 6.33 -6.15
N ILE A 10 -8.05 5.31 -6.38
CA ILE A 10 -8.32 4.77 -7.70
C ILE A 10 -9.77 5.08 -8.06
N SER A 11 -9.93 5.91 -9.08
CA SER A 11 -11.22 6.25 -9.68
C SER A 11 -11.32 5.68 -11.10
N GLY A 12 -12.53 5.33 -11.54
CA GLY A 12 -12.76 4.74 -12.84
C GLY A 12 -14.22 4.48 -13.13
N LEU A 13 -14.49 3.70 -14.19
CA LEU A 13 -15.85 3.30 -14.54
C LEU A 13 -16.47 2.46 -13.43
N PRO A 14 -17.79 2.58 -13.18
CA PRO A 14 -18.47 1.74 -12.19
C PRO A 14 -18.41 0.27 -12.60
N GLY A 15 -18.46 -0.62 -11.61
CA GLY A 15 -18.39 -2.07 -11.80
C GLY A 15 -17.36 -2.74 -10.90
N GLU A 16 -17.27 -4.06 -10.98
CA GLU A 16 -16.23 -4.83 -10.28
C GLU A 16 -14.91 -4.75 -11.05
N HIS A 17 -13.83 -4.46 -10.32
CA HIS A 17 -12.47 -4.40 -10.82
C HIS A 17 -11.55 -5.25 -9.98
N LEU A 18 -10.48 -5.75 -10.62
CA LEU A 18 -9.29 -6.21 -9.92
C LEU A 18 -8.28 -5.08 -9.94
N VAL A 19 -8.03 -4.47 -8.79
CA VAL A 19 -7.03 -3.42 -8.63
C VAL A 19 -5.77 -4.03 -8.03
N GLU A 20 -4.62 -3.60 -8.54
CA GLU A 20 -3.32 -4.10 -8.11
C GLU A 20 -2.36 -2.96 -7.78
N GLN A 21 -1.65 -3.09 -6.66
CA GLN A 21 -0.55 -2.23 -6.26
C GLN A 21 0.77 -3.03 -6.32
N PHE A 22 1.78 -2.47 -6.99
CA PHE A 22 3.08 -3.10 -7.18
C PHE A 22 4.21 -2.36 -6.47
N TRP A 23 5.07 -3.10 -5.77
CA TRP A 23 6.27 -2.57 -5.12
C TRP A 23 7.52 -3.31 -5.57
N HIS A 24 8.37 -2.68 -6.38
CA HIS A 24 9.66 -3.24 -6.74
C HIS A 24 10.63 -3.11 -5.57
N LEU A 25 11.22 -4.23 -5.14
CA LEU A 25 12.09 -4.23 -3.96
C LEU A 25 13.57 -4.11 -4.32
N GLY A 26 14.33 -3.52 -3.40
CA GLY A 26 15.80 -3.54 -3.44
C GLY A 26 16.32 -4.96 -3.29
N SER A 27 15.84 -5.67 -2.27
CA SER A 27 16.03 -7.11 -2.03
C SER A 27 14.77 -7.76 -1.43
N ILE A 28 14.75 -9.09 -1.26
CA ILE A 28 13.56 -9.76 -0.69
C ILE A 28 13.35 -9.41 0.80
N GLU A 29 14.42 -9.08 1.51
CA GLU A 29 14.38 -8.66 2.92
C GLU A 29 13.61 -7.35 3.10
N ASP A 30 13.61 -6.47 2.09
CA ASP A 30 12.86 -5.21 2.10
C ASP A 30 11.34 -5.41 2.15
N ARG A 31 10.84 -6.63 1.86
CA ARG A 31 9.43 -6.98 2.09
C ARG A 31 8.99 -6.63 3.51
N ASN A 32 9.87 -6.82 4.50
CA ASN A 32 9.55 -6.58 5.91
C ASN A 32 9.39 -5.09 6.25
N ARG A 33 9.80 -4.19 5.34
CA ARG A 33 9.66 -2.74 5.48
C ARG A 33 8.33 -2.22 4.97
N ILE A 34 7.60 -3.02 4.19
CA ILE A 34 6.33 -2.62 3.58
C ILE A 34 5.20 -3.30 4.36
N VAL A 35 4.22 -2.50 4.79
CA VAL A 35 3.00 -2.95 5.45
C VAL A 35 1.83 -2.56 4.58
N THR A 36 0.99 -3.52 4.24
CA THR A 36 -0.13 -3.38 3.30
C THR A 36 -1.43 -3.80 3.97
N GLU A 37 -2.55 -3.24 3.51
CA GLU A 37 -3.90 -3.62 3.96
C GLU A 37 -4.19 -5.10 3.64
N GLU A 38 -3.94 -5.49 2.39
CA GLU A 38 -4.17 -6.82 1.88
C GLU A 38 -2.88 -7.66 1.85
N GLU A 39 -3.02 -8.98 1.74
CA GLU A 39 -1.87 -9.88 1.64
C GLU A 39 -1.03 -9.60 0.39
N ALA A 40 0.25 -9.27 0.60
CA ALA A 40 1.21 -9.06 -0.47
C ALA A 40 1.84 -10.37 -0.95
N LYS A 41 1.72 -10.64 -2.25
CA LYS A 41 2.35 -11.77 -2.94
C LYS A 41 3.71 -11.36 -3.48
N VAL A 42 4.72 -12.19 -3.25
CA VAL A 42 6.04 -12.01 -3.88
C VAL A 42 5.96 -12.51 -5.32
N VAL A 43 6.34 -11.66 -6.27
CA VAL A 43 6.33 -11.97 -7.70
C VAL A 43 7.71 -11.74 -8.31
N GLN A 44 8.03 -12.49 -9.36
CA GLN A 44 9.25 -12.29 -10.13
C GLN A 44 9.17 -10.96 -10.89
N ALA A 45 10.25 -10.18 -10.83
CA ALA A 45 10.38 -8.92 -11.54
C ALA A 45 11.73 -8.84 -12.26
N TRP A 46 11.94 -7.72 -12.96
CA TRP A 46 13.19 -7.40 -13.64
C TRP A 46 13.63 -5.99 -13.26
N ARG A 47 14.93 -5.80 -13.13
CA ARG A 47 15.56 -4.49 -12.90
C ARG A 47 16.70 -4.31 -13.90
N SER A 48 16.80 -3.12 -14.47
CA SER A 48 17.86 -2.75 -15.41
C SER A 48 18.66 -1.60 -14.82
N GLU A 49 19.93 -1.84 -14.54
CA GLU A 49 20.83 -0.84 -13.94
C GLU A 49 21.70 -0.13 -14.99
N ALA A 50 21.77 -0.69 -16.19
CA ALA A 50 22.48 -0.15 -17.34
C ALA A 50 21.80 -0.58 -18.63
N PHE A 51 22.03 0.18 -19.71
CA PHE A 51 21.50 -0.16 -21.03
C PHE A 51 21.93 -1.58 -21.45
N GLY A 52 20.98 -2.39 -21.90
CA GLY A 52 21.20 -3.79 -22.26
C GLY A 52 21.28 -4.78 -21.08
N ALA A 53 21.28 -4.31 -19.83
CA ALA A 53 21.23 -5.17 -18.65
C ALA A 53 19.79 -5.54 -18.29
N ARG A 54 19.58 -6.79 -17.86
CA ARG A 54 18.29 -7.28 -17.36
C ARG A 54 18.56 -8.25 -16.22
N ASN A 55 18.50 -7.74 -14.99
CA ASN A 55 18.80 -8.49 -13.78
C ASN A 55 17.50 -8.99 -13.15
N ALA A 56 17.51 -10.24 -12.67
CA ALA A 56 16.38 -10.80 -11.93
C ALA A 56 16.14 -9.98 -10.65
N ALA A 57 14.88 -9.71 -10.35
CA ALA A 57 14.47 -8.96 -9.17
C ALA A 57 13.18 -9.55 -8.60
N VAL A 58 12.74 -8.99 -7.48
CA VAL A 58 11.47 -9.33 -6.84
C VAL A 58 10.63 -8.08 -6.66
N ALA A 59 9.31 -8.27 -6.75
CA ALA A 59 8.34 -7.24 -6.40
C ALA A 59 7.28 -7.84 -5.48
N LEU A 60 6.53 -6.96 -4.81
CA LEU A 60 5.26 -7.31 -4.18
C LEU A 60 4.12 -6.94 -5.12
N SER A 61 3.12 -7.79 -5.19
CA SER A 61 1.83 -7.54 -5.82
C SER A 61 0.75 -7.69 -4.76
N ILE A 62 -0.03 -6.64 -4.58
CA ILE A 62 -1.19 -6.61 -3.69
C ILE A 62 -2.40 -6.45 -4.58
N SER A 63 -3.34 -7.38 -4.52
CA SER A 63 -4.52 -7.37 -5.38
C SER A 63 -5.80 -7.34 -4.55
N LYS A 64 -6.75 -6.49 -4.93
CA LYS A 64 -8.07 -6.34 -4.29
C LYS A 64 -9.15 -6.40 -5.35
N LYS A 65 -10.18 -7.22 -5.13
CA LYS A 65 -11.41 -7.15 -5.92
C LYS A 65 -12.33 -6.14 -5.26
N CYS A 66 -12.74 -5.12 -6.00
CA CYS A 66 -13.49 -4.00 -5.45
C CYS A 66 -14.34 -3.29 -6.50
N ILE A 67 -15.30 -2.49 -6.05
CA ILE A 67 -16.00 -1.51 -6.87
C ILE A 67 -15.24 -0.18 -6.79
N LEU A 68 -15.20 0.57 -7.89
CA LEU A 68 -14.59 1.90 -7.93
C LEU A 68 -15.63 3.00 -7.64
N PRO A 69 -15.22 4.13 -7.03
CA PRO A 69 -13.86 4.45 -6.59
C PRO A 69 -13.45 3.64 -5.36
N THR A 70 -12.14 3.39 -5.23
CA THR A 70 -11.56 2.69 -4.07
C THR A 70 -10.26 3.36 -3.63
N THR A 71 -9.77 2.96 -2.46
CA THR A 71 -8.48 3.40 -1.93
C THR A 71 -7.61 2.20 -1.57
N PHE A 72 -6.29 2.42 -1.51
CA PHE A 72 -5.30 1.47 -1.02
C PHE A 72 -4.37 2.14 -0.01
N GLY A 73 -4.37 1.66 1.23
CA GLY A 73 -3.42 2.08 2.25
C GLY A 73 -2.16 1.22 2.27
N THR A 74 -0.99 1.87 2.25
CA THR A 74 0.33 1.22 2.41
C THR A 74 1.24 2.07 3.27
N ALA A 75 2.09 1.43 4.07
CA ALA A 75 3.12 2.10 4.85
C ALA A 75 4.50 1.52 4.57
N ILE A 76 5.51 2.40 4.51
CA ILE A 76 6.92 2.04 4.35
C ILE A 76 7.69 2.50 5.58
N HIS A 77 8.36 1.56 6.23
CA HIS A 77 9.24 1.80 7.37
C HIS A 77 10.71 1.86 6.93
N LEU A 78 11.32 3.03 7.17
CA LEU A 78 12.71 3.33 6.77
C LEU A 78 13.71 3.19 7.93
N GLY A 79 13.21 3.21 9.17
CA GLY A 79 14.04 3.16 10.38
C GLY A 79 14.73 1.81 10.60
N ARG A 80 15.36 1.68 11.78
CA ARG A 80 15.94 0.40 12.26
C ARG A 80 14.93 -0.43 13.06
N GLU A 81 14.10 0.24 13.85
CA GLU A 81 13.09 -0.39 14.71
C GLU A 81 11.77 -0.53 13.95
N ARG A 82 11.30 -1.76 13.78
CA ARG A 82 10.03 -2.03 13.10
C ARG A 82 8.87 -1.62 14.02
N PRO A 83 8.04 -0.62 13.64
CA PRO A 83 6.85 -0.31 14.39
C PRO A 83 5.81 -1.43 14.24
N CYS A 84 4.95 -1.58 15.24
CA CYS A 84 3.70 -2.31 15.06
C CYS A 84 2.73 -1.37 14.33
N LEU A 85 2.35 -1.73 13.10
CA LEU A 85 1.51 -0.90 12.24
C LEU A 85 0.31 -1.70 11.77
N SER A 86 -0.87 -1.11 11.85
CA SER A 86 -2.08 -1.63 11.22
C SER A 86 -2.75 -0.55 10.38
N ILE A 87 -3.31 -0.96 9.26
CA ILE A 87 -4.03 -0.11 8.31
C ILE A 87 -5.50 -0.53 8.38
N GLN A 88 -6.39 0.43 8.53
CA GLN A 88 -7.84 0.20 8.59
C GLN A 88 -8.53 1.11 7.59
N HIS A 89 -9.53 0.56 6.91
CA HIS A 89 -10.41 1.31 6.02
C HIS A 89 -11.77 1.51 6.67
N GLU A 90 -12.17 2.76 6.76
CA GLU A 90 -13.54 3.19 7.05
C GLU A 90 -14.09 3.90 5.81
N GLU A 91 -15.41 4.02 5.66
CA GLU A 91 -16.00 4.76 4.54
C GLU A 91 -15.43 6.19 4.48
N GLY A 92 -14.78 6.53 3.35
CA GLY A 92 -14.17 7.84 3.13
C GLY A 92 -12.91 8.12 3.97
N CYS A 93 -12.32 7.13 4.64
CA CYS A 93 -11.14 7.34 5.46
C CYS A 93 -10.19 6.13 5.47
N VAL A 94 -8.90 6.39 5.32
CA VAL A 94 -7.83 5.41 5.59
C VAL A 94 -7.13 5.81 6.88
N GLU A 95 -7.06 4.88 7.82
CA GLU A 95 -6.43 5.06 9.12
C GLU A 95 -5.19 4.20 9.29
N PHE A 96 -4.12 4.82 9.74
CA PHE A 96 -2.88 4.16 10.13
C PHE A 96 -2.71 4.27 11.64
N LEU A 97 -2.70 3.12 12.31
CA LEU A 97 -2.33 3.02 13.71
C LEU A 97 -0.90 2.55 13.79
N VAL A 98 -0.04 3.39 14.37
CA VAL A 98 1.40 3.16 14.48
C VAL A 98 1.77 3.12 15.96
N SER A 99 2.30 1.99 16.42
CA SER A 99 2.84 1.82 17.77
C SER A 99 4.36 1.65 17.71
N LEU A 100 5.07 2.58 18.37
CA LEU A 100 6.53 2.55 18.53
C LEU A 100 6.87 2.85 19.98
N ASN A 101 7.64 1.97 20.64
CA ASN A 101 8.11 2.16 22.01
C ASN A 101 6.98 2.54 23.00
N GLN A 102 5.86 1.80 22.94
CA GLN A 102 4.65 1.99 23.75
C GLN A 102 3.88 3.31 23.51
N ASN A 103 4.31 4.13 22.55
CA ASN A 103 3.54 5.29 22.09
C ASN A 103 2.72 4.92 20.86
N ILE A 104 1.41 5.14 20.93
CA ILE A 104 0.48 4.95 19.82
C ILE A 104 0.21 6.29 19.15
N GLN A 105 0.42 6.35 17.85
CA GLN A 105 0.08 7.47 16.98
C GLN A 105 -0.95 7.00 15.95
N LYS A 106 -1.93 7.86 15.71
CA LYS A 106 -3.03 7.61 14.77
C LYS A 106 -2.97 8.67 13.68
N PHE A 107 -2.89 8.24 12.43
CA PHE A 107 -2.90 9.11 11.26
C PHE A 107 -4.13 8.77 10.43
N ARG A 108 -4.89 9.80 10.03
CA ARG A 108 -6.09 9.64 9.22
C ARG A 108 -5.92 10.41 7.91
N CYS A 109 -6.31 9.79 6.82
CA CYS A 109 -6.44 10.42 5.53
C CYS A 109 -7.91 10.34 5.13
N GLU A 110 -8.56 11.50 5.02
CA GLU A 110 -9.97 11.62 4.68
C GLU A 110 -10.12 11.95 3.19
N PHE A 111 -11.13 11.35 2.57
CA PHE A 111 -11.45 11.54 1.16
C PHE A 111 -12.86 12.10 1.04
N PRO A 112 -13.10 13.06 0.15
CA PRO A 112 -14.45 13.51 -0.13
C PRO A 112 -15.25 12.33 -0.65
N MET A 113 -16.33 11.96 0.05
CA MET A 113 -17.28 10.96 -0.41
C MET A 113 -17.88 11.44 -1.73
N THR A 114 -17.35 11.01 -2.86
CA THR A 114 -17.96 11.27 -4.16
C THR A 114 -19.29 10.56 -4.16
N GLY A 115 -20.36 11.36 -4.18
CA GLY A 115 -21.74 10.98 -3.91
C GLY A 115 -22.12 9.54 -4.25
N SER A 116 -22.83 8.92 -3.30
CA SER A 116 -23.89 7.96 -3.62
C SER A 116 -24.65 8.49 -4.85
N SER A 117 -24.38 7.93 -6.02
CA SER A 117 -25.26 8.17 -7.15
C SER A 117 -26.56 7.48 -6.79
N ARG A 118 -27.54 8.26 -6.35
CA ARG A 118 -28.94 7.88 -6.43
C ARG A 118 -29.23 7.50 -7.88
N ALA A 119 -29.37 6.21 -8.16
CA ALA A 119 -30.34 5.60 -9.08
C ALA A 119 -30.10 4.09 -9.13
#